data_AF-A0A969S2W6-F1
#
_entry.id   AF-A0A969S2W6-F1
#
_cell.length_a   1.000
_cell.length_b   1.000
_cell.length_c   1.000
_cell.angle_alpha   90.00
_cell.angle_beta   90.00
_cell.angle_gamma   90.00
#
_symmetry.space_group_name_H-M   'P 1'
#
loop_
_entity.id
_entity.type
_entity.pdbx_description
1 polymer ?
#
loop_
_entity_poly.entity_id
_entity_poly.type
_entity_poly.pdbx_seq_one_letter_code
_entity_poly.pdbx_strand_id
1 'polypeptide(L)'
;MKDAIYDWVFGVTGMNTVWQFQNMPVPNKPYIALRISSFIQIGDSQKTPSAVQTLANEHDVITNWDFVLELLGFGPGVVQATVNLKSSLNDDTIHQALKAGGVISWNDTNPVLDISGVDDNNNEERSSFDSNMRTSDIITGIPQGMIQIVNIDGTYENPGMSDILTTLNIDSTI
;
A
#
# COMPACT_ATOMS: atom_id res chain seq x y z
N MET A 1 -2.44 5.73 5.30
CA MET A 1 -1.22 5.90 4.48
C MET A 1 -1.07 7.31 3.91
N LYS A 2 -1.90 7.75 2.94
CA LYS A 2 -1.70 9.04 2.24
C LYS A 2 -1.61 10.24 3.19
N ASP A 3 -2.50 10.31 4.17
CA ASP A 3 -2.51 11.39 5.16
C ASP A 3 -1.26 11.39 6.02
N ALA A 4 -0.79 10.22 6.48
CA ALA A 4 0.44 10.11 7.26
C ALA A 4 1.69 10.55 6.48
N ILE A 5 1.77 10.23 5.18
CA ILE A 5 2.85 10.71 4.31
C ILE A 5 2.74 12.23 4.15
N TYR A 6 1.54 12.74 3.90
CA TYR A 6 1.30 14.18 3.80
C TYR A 6 1.70 14.92 5.08
N ASP A 7 1.24 14.44 6.23
CA ASP A 7 1.48 15.03 7.55
C ASP A 7 2.96 15.00 7.91
N TRP A 8 3.67 13.92 7.58
CA TRP A 8 5.11 13.86 7.72
C TRP A 8 5.79 14.94 6.87
N VAL A 9 5.47 14.99 5.57
CA VAL A 9 6.12 15.91 4.63
C VAL A 9 5.84 17.36 5.00
N PHE A 10 4.58 17.69 5.26
CA PHE A 10 4.16 19.01 5.72
C PHE A 10 4.74 19.35 7.09
N GLY A 11 4.75 18.40 8.03
CA GLY A 11 5.27 18.60 9.39
C GLY A 11 6.77 18.91 9.43
N VAL A 12 7.56 18.29 8.54
CA VAL A 12 9.02 18.53 8.47
C VAL A 12 9.36 19.79 7.69
N THR A 13 8.62 20.10 6.62
CA THR A 13 9.00 21.19 5.69
C THR A 13 8.21 22.48 5.89
N GLY A 14 6.99 22.40 6.41
CA GLY A 14 6.02 23.50 6.41
C GLY A 14 5.56 23.95 5.01
N MET A 15 5.99 23.26 3.95
CA MET A 15 5.68 23.60 2.56
C MET A 15 4.35 22.96 2.15
N ASN A 16 3.69 23.56 1.16
CA ASN A 16 2.51 22.95 0.60
C ASN A 16 2.87 21.60 -0.02
N THR A 17 2.10 20.56 0.28
CA THR A 17 2.36 19.21 -0.20
C THR A 17 1.23 18.77 -1.10
N VAL A 18 1.53 18.15 -2.23
CA VAL A 18 0.50 17.80 -3.21
C VAL A 18 0.78 16.43 -3.81
N TRP A 19 -0.26 15.62 -4.00
CA TRP A 19 -0.12 14.35 -4.71
C TRP A 19 -0.13 14.61 -6.22
N GLN A 20 0.97 14.27 -6.90
CA GLN A 20 1.11 14.50 -8.32
C GLN A 20 0.20 13.56 -9.12
N PHE A 21 -0.70 14.16 -9.89
CA PHE A 21 -1.52 13.49 -10.90
C PHE A 21 -1.38 14.21 -12.24
N GLN A 22 -1.76 13.57 -13.36
CA GLN A 22 -1.85 14.26 -14.64
C GLN A 22 -2.79 15.46 -14.53
N ASN A 23 -2.31 16.64 -14.95
CA ASN A 23 -3.05 17.92 -14.99
C ASN A 23 -3.43 18.53 -13.63
N MET A 24 -2.73 18.19 -12.54
CA MET A 24 -2.97 18.86 -11.27
C MET A 24 -2.58 20.35 -11.32
N PRO A 25 -3.39 21.27 -10.74
CA PRO A 25 -3.00 22.67 -10.59
C PRO A 25 -1.68 22.82 -9.83
N VAL A 26 -0.75 23.56 -10.40
CA VAL A 26 0.56 23.83 -9.79
C VAL A 26 0.40 24.93 -8.73
N PRO A 27 0.81 24.72 -7.47
CA PRO A 27 0.83 25.77 -6.47
C PRO A 27 1.71 26.95 -6.90
N ASN A 28 1.28 28.17 -6.59
CA ASN A 28 2.04 29.40 -6.87
C ASN A 28 3.11 29.74 -5.81
N LYS A 29 3.36 28.82 -4.87
CA LYS A 29 4.31 28.93 -3.75
C LYS A 29 5.18 27.69 -3.72
N PRO A 30 6.36 27.71 -3.06
CA PRO A 30 7.18 26.51 -2.91
C PRO A 30 6.39 25.32 -2.38
N TYR A 31 6.56 24.17 -3.01
CA TYR A 31 5.78 22.98 -2.71
C TYR A 31 6.59 21.69 -2.92
N ILE A 32 6.14 20.62 -2.26
CA ILE A 32 6.62 19.25 -2.46
C ILE A 32 5.52 18.47 -3.17
N ALA A 33 5.82 17.92 -4.34
CA ALA A 33 4.97 16.97 -5.03
C ALA A 33 5.33 15.54 -4.63
N LEU A 34 4.31 14.73 -4.39
CA LEU A 34 4.42 13.33 -4.00
C LEU A 34 3.90 12.44 -5.12
N ARG A 35 4.67 11.43 -5.49
CA ARG A 35 4.26 10.45 -6.50
C ARG A 35 4.64 9.04 -6.06
N ILE A 36 3.79 8.08 -6.40
CA ILE A 36 4.10 6.65 -6.24
C ILE A 36 4.41 6.11 -7.63
N SER A 37 5.63 5.61 -7.85
CA SER A 37 6.07 5.17 -9.19
C SER A 37 6.18 3.65 -9.37
N SER A 38 6.33 2.90 -8.28
CA SER A 38 6.27 1.44 -8.26
C SER A 38 5.36 0.99 -7.12
N PHE A 39 4.53 -0.03 -7.34
CA PHE A 39 3.69 -0.62 -6.29
C PHE A 39 3.69 -2.13 -6.51
N ILE A 40 4.49 -2.85 -5.72
CA ILE A 40 4.85 -4.25 -5.94
C ILE A 40 4.39 -5.06 -4.74
N GLN A 41 3.62 -6.11 -4.98
CA GLN A 41 3.22 -7.04 -3.93
C GLN A 41 4.43 -7.84 -3.44
N ILE A 42 4.57 -7.98 -2.13
CA ILE A 42 5.60 -8.80 -1.50
C ILE A 42 4.99 -10.01 -0.82
N GLY A 43 5.41 -11.18 -1.31
CA GLY A 43 4.93 -12.47 -0.83
C GLY A 43 3.47 -12.72 -1.21
N ASP A 44 3.01 -13.91 -0.84
CA ASP A 44 1.61 -14.28 -1.03
C ASP A 44 0.74 -13.59 0.00
N SER A 45 -0.46 -13.20 -0.41
CA SER A 45 -1.46 -12.67 0.51
C SER A 45 -1.83 -13.74 1.53
N GLN A 46 -1.79 -13.39 2.81
CA GLN A 46 -2.19 -14.29 3.88
C GLN A 46 -3.70 -14.24 4.07
N LYS A 47 -4.33 -15.42 4.14
CA LYS A 47 -5.75 -15.57 4.47
C LYS A 47 -5.87 -15.94 5.93
N THR A 48 -6.62 -15.17 6.69
CA THR A 48 -6.92 -15.46 8.09
C THR A 48 -8.42 -15.48 8.30
N PRO A 49 -8.98 -16.32 9.19
CA PRO A 49 -10.39 -16.26 9.54
C PRO A 49 -10.77 -14.82 9.94
N SER A 50 -11.86 -14.29 9.38
CA SER A 50 -12.23 -12.90 9.66
C SER A 50 -12.59 -12.75 11.14
N ALA A 51 -12.20 -11.62 11.74
CA ALA A 51 -12.63 -11.27 13.10
C ALA A 51 -14.08 -10.76 13.15
N VAL A 52 -14.61 -10.31 12.00
CA VAL A 52 -15.92 -9.67 11.87
C VAL A 52 -16.92 -10.61 11.20
N GLN A 53 -16.86 -11.92 11.48
CA GLN A 53 -17.69 -12.93 10.79
C GLN A 53 -19.18 -12.54 10.84
N THR A 54 -19.67 -11.99 9.73
CA THR A 54 -21.09 -11.73 9.52
C THR A 54 -21.74 -12.90 8.78
N LEU A 55 -20.94 -13.66 8.04
CA LEU A 55 -21.32 -14.91 7.38
C LEU A 55 -20.33 -16.03 7.73
N ALA A 56 -20.80 -17.28 7.63
CA ALA A 56 -19.93 -18.44 7.74
C ALA A 56 -18.91 -18.44 6.58
N ASN A 57 -17.64 -18.70 6.88
CA ASN A 57 -16.53 -18.78 5.93
C ASN A 57 -16.06 -17.43 5.34
N GLU A 58 -16.13 -16.34 6.10
CA GLU A 58 -15.43 -15.09 5.76
C GLU A 58 -13.96 -15.12 6.21
N HIS A 59 -13.08 -14.64 5.34
CA HIS A 59 -11.66 -14.49 5.63
C HIS A 59 -11.20 -13.05 5.38
N ASP A 60 -10.21 -12.63 6.14
CA ASP A 60 -9.46 -11.41 5.90
C ASP A 60 -8.22 -11.77 5.07
N VAL A 61 -7.91 -10.94 4.08
CA VAL A 61 -6.74 -11.08 3.22
C VAL A 61 -5.77 -9.96 3.54
N ILE A 62 -4.61 -10.33 4.06
CA ILE A 62 -3.51 -9.41 4.37
C ILE A 62 -2.52 -9.45 3.21
N THR A 63 -2.27 -8.30 2.58
CA THR A 63 -1.31 -8.16 1.48
C THR A 63 -0.29 -7.09 1.81
N ASN A 64 0.99 -7.39 1.57
CA ASN A 64 2.08 -6.45 1.78
C ASN A 64 2.55 -5.88 0.45
N TRP A 65 2.87 -4.59 0.43
CA TRP A 65 3.25 -3.86 -0.77
C TRP A 65 4.48 -3.02 -0.52
N ASP A 66 5.45 -3.10 -1.43
CA ASP A 66 6.57 -2.16 -1.51
C ASP A 66 6.32 -1.14 -2.61
N PHE A 67 6.70 0.09 -2.33
CA PHE A 67 6.57 1.18 -3.28
C PHE A 67 7.67 2.21 -3.12
N VAL A 68 7.98 2.87 -4.23
CA VAL A 68 8.85 4.06 -4.22
C VAL A 68 7.97 5.29 -4.13
N LEU A 69 8.17 6.07 -3.07
CA LEU A 69 7.64 7.42 -2.93
C LEU A 69 8.67 8.40 -3.50
N GLU A 70 8.33 9.03 -4.61
CA GLU A 70 9.10 10.11 -5.21
C GLU A 70 8.64 11.44 -4.59
N LEU A 71 9.58 12.20 -4.04
CA LEU A 71 9.39 13.53 -3.50
C LEU A 71 10.10 14.54 -4.40
N LEU A 72 9.34 15.41 -5.05
CA LEU A 72 9.83 16.42 -5.98
C LEU A 72 9.57 17.81 -5.40
N GLY A 73 10.63 18.55 -5.11
CA GLY A 73 10.53 19.92 -4.60
C GLY A 73 10.61 20.96 -5.71
N PHE A 74 9.77 22.00 -5.61
CA PHE A 74 9.71 23.12 -6.56
C PHE A 74 9.70 24.46 -5.83
N GLY A 75 10.63 25.35 -6.19
CA GLY A 75 10.70 26.73 -5.68
C GLY A 75 11.75 26.93 -4.57
N PRO A 76 11.93 28.17 -4.08
CA PRO A 76 12.99 28.48 -3.12
C PRO A 76 12.99 27.64 -1.83
N GLY A 77 14.16 27.16 -1.43
CA GLY A 77 14.42 26.42 -0.19
C GLY A 77 14.08 24.94 -0.22
N VAL A 78 13.61 24.42 -1.36
CA VAL A 78 13.16 23.02 -1.47
C VAL A 78 14.30 22.01 -1.40
N VAL A 79 15.53 22.37 -1.81
CA VAL A 79 16.69 21.49 -1.68
C VAL A 79 16.96 21.20 -0.21
N GLN A 80 17.03 22.24 0.63
CA GLN A 80 17.21 22.07 2.07
C GLN A 80 16.01 21.36 2.73
N ALA A 81 14.79 21.68 2.31
CA ALA A 81 13.59 21.01 2.81
C ALA A 81 13.63 19.50 2.52
N THR A 82 14.10 19.11 1.33
CA THR A 82 14.23 17.70 0.92
C THR A 82 15.34 16.98 1.69
N VAL A 83 16.46 17.66 1.96
CA VAL A 83 17.51 17.16 2.86
C VAL A 83 16.98 16.95 4.28
N ASN A 84 16.16 17.86 4.78
CA ASN A 84 15.52 17.71 6.10
C ASN A 84 14.55 16.52 6.10
N LEU A 85 13.78 16.32 5.04
CA LEU A 85 12.89 15.17 4.88
C LEU A 85 13.66 13.86 4.94
N LYS A 86 14.71 13.70 4.12
CA LYS A 86 15.58 12.52 4.17
C LYS A 86 16.15 12.31 5.57
N SER A 87 16.64 13.38 6.21
CA SER A 87 17.25 13.27 7.54
C SER A 87 16.24 12.87 8.62
N SER A 88 14.99 13.35 8.50
CA SER A 88 13.90 13.05 9.45
C SER A 88 13.50 11.58 9.47
N LEU A 89 13.79 10.82 8.41
CA LEU A 89 13.62 9.37 8.38
C LEU A 89 14.61 8.63 9.29
N ASN A 90 15.52 9.33 9.99
CA ASN A 90 16.34 8.73 11.05
C ASN A 90 15.76 9.01 12.46
N ASP A 91 14.65 9.75 12.56
CA ASP A 91 13.98 10.03 13.82
C ASP A 91 12.92 8.95 14.12
N ASP A 92 13.05 8.30 15.27
CA ASP A 92 12.11 7.28 15.74
C ASP A 92 10.67 7.81 15.82
N THR A 93 10.49 9.09 16.13
CA THR A 93 9.16 9.73 16.22
C THR A 93 8.48 9.73 14.86
N ILE A 94 9.22 10.04 13.80
CA ILE A 94 8.73 10.02 12.42
C ILE A 94 8.41 8.59 12.00
N HIS A 95 9.28 7.62 12.31
CA HIS A 95 9.00 6.22 12.05
C HIS A 95 7.73 5.72 12.74
N GLN A 96 7.53 6.10 14.00
CA GLN A 96 6.32 5.71 14.74
C GLN A 96 5.07 6.36 14.15
N ALA A 97 5.13 7.64 13.76
CA ALA A 97 4.02 8.33 13.12
C ALA A 97 3.63 7.69 11.77
N LEU A 98 4.62 7.42 10.92
CA LEU A 98 4.42 6.72 9.65
C LEU A 98 3.83 5.32 9.88
N LYS A 99 4.37 4.56 10.84
CA LYS A 99 3.90 3.21 11.17
C LYS A 99 2.46 3.21 11.67
N ALA A 100 2.10 4.17 12.53
CA ALA A 100 0.71 4.36 12.96
C ALA A 100 -0.22 4.69 11.77
N GLY A 101 0.31 5.35 10.74
CA GLY A 101 -0.35 5.60 9.46
C GLY A 101 -0.39 4.43 8.48
N GLY A 102 0.14 3.26 8.87
CA GLY A 102 0.17 2.03 8.06
C GLY A 102 1.29 1.99 7.02
N VAL A 103 2.33 2.80 7.15
CA VAL A 103 3.48 2.82 6.23
C VAL A 103 4.79 2.78 6.99
N ILE A 104 5.79 2.10 6.45
CA ILE A 104 7.15 2.13 7.00
C ILE A 104 8.12 2.53 5.90
N SER A 105 9.03 3.44 6.22
CA SER A 105 10.21 3.72 5.40
C SER A 105 11.27 2.68 5.71
N TRP A 106 11.93 2.13 4.69
CA TRP A 106 13.02 1.20 4.89
C TRP A 106 14.13 1.43 3.87
N ASN A 107 15.38 1.49 4.35
CA ASN A 107 16.56 1.52 3.48
C ASN A 107 16.63 2.72 2.50
N ASP A 108 16.58 3.94 3.05
CA ASP A 108 16.65 5.18 2.26
C ASP A 108 18.09 5.69 2.10
N THR A 109 18.90 4.93 1.36
CA THR A 109 20.28 5.35 1.01
C THR A 109 20.31 6.35 -0.14
N ASN A 110 19.21 6.49 -0.88
CA ASN A 110 19.10 7.38 -2.04
C ASN A 110 19.51 8.81 -1.68
N PRO A 111 20.43 9.44 -2.44
CA PRO A 111 20.80 10.82 -2.20
C PRO A 111 19.63 11.75 -2.52
N VAL A 112 19.59 12.90 -1.85
CA VAL A 112 18.81 14.03 -2.35
C VAL A 112 19.54 14.59 -3.55
N LEU A 113 18.84 14.74 -4.67
CA LEU A 113 19.36 15.33 -5.89
C LEU A 113 18.92 16.79 -5.95
N ASP A 114 19.88 17.69 -6.07
CA ASP A 114 19.62 19.05 -6.53
C ASP A 114 19.53 19.00 -8.06
N ILE A 115 18.32 19.27 -8.57
CA ILE A 115 18.00 19.28 -10.00
C ILE A 115 17.56 20.69 -10.42
N SER A 116 18.01 21.70 -9.68
CA SER A 116 17.77 23.10 -10.00
C SER A 116 18.30 23.44 -11.38
N GLY A 117 17.59 24.32 -12.07
CA GLY A 117 17.93 24.67 -13.44
C GLY A 117 17.29 25.97 -13.89
N VAL A 118 17.65 26.38 -15.10
CA VAL A 118 17.03 27.53 -15.75
C VAL A 118 15.80 27.02 -16.51
N ASP A 119 14.63 27.51 -16.12
CA ASP A 119 13.36 27.30 -16.83
C ASP A 119 12.86 28.66 -17.33
N ASP A 120 12.68 28.79 -18.65
CA ASP A 120 12.23 30.04 -19.31
C ASP A 120 12.94 31.34 -18.82
N ASN A 121 14.26 31.27 -18.63
CA ASN A 121 15.16 32.34 -18.12
C ASN A 121 15.07 32.65 -16.62
N ASN A 122 14.26 31.90 -15.85
CA ASN A 122 14.24 32.00 -14.40
C ASN A 122 15.03 30.84 -13.79
N ASN A 123 15.88 31.13 -12.81
CA ASN A 123 16.51 30.09 -12.02
C ASN A 123 15.46 29.50 -11.07
N GLU A 124 15.11 28.23 -11.28
CA GLU A 124 14.16 27.52 -10.45
C GLU A 124 14.89 26.48 -9.62
N GLU A 125 14.78 26.63 -8.30
CA GLU A 125 15.30 25.62 -7.38
C GLU A 125 14.38 24.40 -7.42
N ARG A 126 14.98 23.23 -7.66
CA ARG A 126 14.26 21.95 -7.74
C ARG A 126 15.06 20.85 -7.06
N SER A 127 14.36 19.92 -6.43
CA SER A 127 14.97 18.77 -5.76
C SER A 127 14.21 17.49 -6.02
N SER A 128 14.91 16.35 -5.92
CA SER A 128 14.31 15.02 -6.00
C SER A 128 14.86 14.14 -4.88
N PHE A 129 13.98 13.35 -4.27
CA PHE A 129 14.35 12.31 -3.33
C PHE A 129 13.37 11.15 -3.42
N ASP A 130 13.90 9.95 -3.57
CA ASP A 130 13.10 8.74 -3.66
C ASP A 130 13.26 7.94 -2.38
N SER A 131 12.13 7.58 -1.77
CA SER A 131 12.11 6.79 -0.54
C SER A 131 11.42 5.46 -0.77
N ASN A 132 12.05 4.39 -0.29
CA ASN A 132 11.51 3.04 -0.36
C ASN A 132 10.60 2.82 0.84
N MET A 133 9.34 2.55 0.55
CA MET A 133 8.28 2.44 1.54
C MET A 133 7.61 1.08 1.44
N ARG A 134 7.05 0.62 2.57
CA ARG A 134 6.22 -0.59 2.65
C ARG A 134 4.90 -0.27 3.33
N THR A 135 3.82 -0.86 2.84
CA THR A 135 2.50 -0.82 3.48
C THR A 135 1.87 -2.20 3.49
N SER A 136 0.82 -2.36 4.29
CA SER A 136 0.01 -3.58 4.37
C SER A 136 -1.45 -3.20 4.26
N ASP A 137 -2.16 -3.87 3.37
CA ASP A 137 -3.60 -3.73 3.23
C ASP A 137 -4.30 -4.98 3.75
N ILE A 138 -5.36 -4.77 4.52
CA ILE A 138 -6.24 -5.83 5.03
C ILE A 138 -7.59 -5.66 4.34
N ILE A 139 -7.94 -6.61 3.49
CA ILE A 139 -9.28 -6.68 2.90
C ILE A 139 -10.09 -7.64 3.76
N THR A 140 -11.11 -7.12 4.45
CA THR A 140 -11.90 -7.91 5.40
C THR A 140 -13.16 -8.48 4.76
N GLY A 141 -13.66 -9.57 5.34
CA GLY A 141 -14.99 -10.10 5.02
C GLY A 141 -15.11 -10.64 3.59
N ILE A 142 -14.04 -11.20 3.03
CA ILE A 142 -14.10 -11.83 1.71
C ILE A 142 -14.78 -13.20 1.86
N PRO A 143 -15.91 -13.45 1.18
CA PRO A 143 -16.55 -14.77 1.19
C PRO A 143 -15.61 -15.80 0.56
N GLN A 144 -15.34 -16.90 1.25
CA GLN A 144 -14.63 -18.02 0.64
C GLN A 144 -15.48 -18.56 -0.51
N GLY A 145 -14.87 -18.75 -1.69
CA GLY A 145 -15.54 -19.28 -2.87
C GLY A 145 -16.44 -20.45 -2.48
N MET A 146 -17.75 -20.30 -2.71
CA MET A 146 -18.70 -21.35 -2.36
C MET A 146 -18.33 -22.60 -3.13
N ILE A 147 -17.81 -23.63 -2.46
CA ILE A 147 -18.10 -24.98 -2.92
C ILE A 147 -19.59 -25.14 -2.62
N GLN A 148 -20.41 -24.83 -3.63
CA GLN A 148 -21.78 -25.28 -3.66
C GLN A 148 -21.69 -26.79 -3.52
N ILE A 149 -22.23 -27.33 -2.43
CA ILE A 149 -22.36 -28.77 -2.23
C ILE A 149 -22.90 -29.34 -3.54
N VAL A 150 -22.07 -30.07 -4.28
CA VAL A 150 -22.54 -30.82 -5.43
C VAL A 150 -23.19 -32.05 -4.83
N ASN A 151 -24.49 -31.97 -4.58
CA ASN A 151 -25.30 -33.16 -4.41
C ASN A 151 -25.27 -33.88 -5.76
N ILE A 152 -24.41 -34.89 -5.88
CA ILE A 152 -24.52 -35.86 -6.96
C ILE A 152 -25.70 -36.76 -6.58
N ASP A 153 -26.91 -36.38 -7.00
CA ASP A 153 -28.03 -37.31 -7.03
C ASP A 153 -27.80 -38.26 -8.20
N GLY A 154 -27.37 -39.47 -7.86
CA GLY A 154 -27.25 -40.58 -8.79
C GLY A 154 -27.65 -41.87 -8.09
N THR A 155 -28.78 -42.43 -8.48
CA THR A 155 -29.11 -43.82 -8.17
C THR A 155 -28.21 -44.73 -8.98
N TYR A 156 -27.32 -45.47 -8.32
CA TYR A 156 -26.60 -46.56 -8.95
C TYR A 156 -27.51 -47.78 -8.99
N GLU A 157 -28.17 -48.04 -10.13
CA GLU A 157 -28.87 -49.31 -10.33
C GLU A 157 -27.83 -50.43 -10.50
N ASN A 158 -27.48 -51.08 -9.39
CA ASN A 158 -26.86 -52.39 -9.46
C ASN A 158 -27.98 -53.44 -9.52
N PRO A 159 -28.15 -54.21 -10.62
CA PRO A 159 -29.24 -55.15 -10.75
C PRO A 159 -28.97 -56.36 -9.84
N GLY A 160 -29.33 -56.25 -8.56
CA GLY A 160 -29.25 -57.38 -7.64
C GLY A 160 -29.09 -57.09 -6.15
N MET A 161 -29.02 -55.84 -5.68
CA MET A 161 -28.95 -55.56 -4.23
C MET A 161 -29.88 -54.41 -3.81
N SER A 162 -30.58 -54.62 -2.69
CA SER A 162 -31.37 -53.61 -1.97
C SER A 162 -30.62 -52.28 -1.87
N ASP A 163 -31.31 -51.18 -2.14
CA ASP A 163 -30.77 -49.82 -2.07
C ASP A 163 -29.97 -49.59 -0.79
N ILE A 164 -28.66 -49.43 -0.92
CA ILE A 164 -27.80 -48.94 0.16
C ILE A 164 -27.62 -47.45 -0.08
N LEU A 165 -28.27 -46.63 0.74
CA LEU A 165 -27.97 -45.20 0.81
C LEU A 165 -26.52 -45.04 1.27
N THR A 166 -25.64 -44.64 0.36
CA THR A 166 -24.22 -44.49 0.67
C THR A 166 -23.93 -43.00 0.86
N THR A 167 -23.87 -42.54 2.10
CA THR A 167 -23.41 -41.19 2.40
C THR A 167 -21.89 -41.18 2.39
N LEU A 168 -21.28 -40.63 1.34
CA LEU A 168 -19.83 -40.40 1.29
C LEU A 168 -19.52 -39.07 1.99
N ASN A 169 -19.17 -39.11 3.27
CA ASN A 169 -18.58 -37.96 3.95
C ASN A 169 -17.13 -37.84 3.52
N ILE A 170 -16.82 -36.88 2.66
CA ILE A 170 -15.44 -36.49 2.40
C ILE A 170 -15.06 -35.49 3.49
N ASP A 171 -14.37 -35.97 4.53
CA ASP A 171 -13.69 -35.09 5.47
C ASP A 171 -12.55 -34.38 4.73
N SER A 172 -12.70 -33.08 4.52
CA SER A 172 -11.59 -32.23 4.10
C SER A 172 -10.78 -31.85 5.33
N THR A 173 -9.85 -32.71 5.74
CA THR A 173 -8.75 -32.30 6.62
C THR A 173 -7.70 -31.56 5.80
N ILE A 174 -7.43 -30.31 6.19
CA ILE A 174 -6.13 -29.66 5.98
C ILE A 174 -5.38 -29.77 7.31
#